data_AF-A0A2E9Z638-F1
#
_entry.id   AF-A0A2E9Z638-F1
#
_cell.length_a   1.000
_cell.length_b   1.000
_cell.length_c   1.000
_cell.angle_alpha   90.00
_cell.angle_beta   90.00
_cell.angle_gamma   90.00
#
_symmetry.space_group_name_H-M   'P 1'
#
loop_
_entity.id
_entity.type
_entity.pdbx_description
1 polymer ?
#
loop_
_entity_poly.entity_id
_entity_poly.type
_entity_poly.pdbx_seq_one_letter_code
_entity_poly.pdbx_strand_id
1 'polypeptide(L)'
;MNYFTTIEQFFIALKGSGLALSASDYQLIEDWEKRKVPVELVCRSIESGYFKLEGQSRGRCGNISLTQLKVIVEEEIQAGFHRN
;
A
#
# COMPACT_ATOMS: atom_id res chain seq x y z
N MET A 1 -15.60 -9.30 5.98
CA MET A 1 -14.99 -8.04 5.49
C MET A 1 -14.46 -8.25 4.08
N ASN A 2 -14.59 -7.26 3.20
CA ASN A 2 -14.03 -7.30 1.83
C ASN A 2 -12.56 -6.86 1.84
N TYR A 3 -11.75 -7.48 0.96
CA TYR A 3 -10.31 -7.19 0.80
C TYR A 3 -10.06 -5.69 0.54
N PHE A 4 -10.80 -5.12 -0.40
CA PHE A 4 -10.77 -3.70 -0.76
C PHE A 4 -11.04 -2.78 0.44
N THR A 5 -12.14 -3.01 1.16
CA THR A 5 -12.52 -2.18 2.32
C THR A 5 -11.46 -2.23 3.41
N THR A 6 -10.82 -3.38 3.60
CA THR A 6 -9.77 -3.52 4.61
C THR A 6 -8.55 -2.67 4.27
N ILE A 7 -8.08 -2.74 3.02
CA ILE A 7 -6.92 -1.96 2.56
C ILE A 7 -7.24 -0.47 2.53
N GLU A 8 -8.43 -0.10 2.08
CA GLU A 8 -8.88 1.29 2.06
C GLU A 8 -8.90 1.90 3.46
N GLN A 9 -9.57 1.25 4.42
CA GLN A 9 -9.63 1.73 5.80
C GLN A 9 -8.24 1.81 6.43
N PHE A 10 -7.39 0.81 6.18
CA PHE A 10 -6.01 0.82 6.64
C PHE A 10 -5.23 2.00 6.06
N PHE A 11 -5.32 2.25 4.75
CA PHE A 11 -4.58 3.32 4.09
C PHE A 11 -5.07 4.72 4.50
N ILE A 12 -6.38 4.90 4.67
CA ILE A 12 -6.97 6.15 5.19
C ILE A 12 -6.48 6.40 6.62
N ALA A 13 -6.50 5.37 7.47
CA ALA A 13 -6.00 5.46 8.84
C ALA A 13 -4.49 5.78 8.90
N LEU A 14 -3.70 5.15 8.03
CA LEU A 14 -2.24 5.35 7.94
C LEU A 14 -1.88 6.77 7.49
N LYS A 15 -2.55 7.30 6.47
CA LYS A 15 -2.30 8.65 5.95
C LYS A 15 -2.84 9.74 6.88
N GLY A 16 -3.84 9.42 7.72
CA GLY A 16 -4.53 10.37 8.59
C GLY A 16 -5.28 11.49 7.85
N SER A 17 -5.35 11.40 6.51
CA SER A 17 -6.00 12.34 5.62
C SER A 17 -7.20 11.63 5.03
N GLY A 18 -8.40 12.21 5.16
CA GLY A 18 -9.65 11.67 4.60
C GLY A 18 -9.70 11.62 3.07
N LEU A 19 -8.54 11.61 2.40
CA LEU A 19 -8.42 11.40 0.97
C LEU A 19 -8.69 9.93 0.64
N ALA A 20 -9.74 9.72 -0.13
CA ALA A 20 -10.09 8.43 -0.70
C ALA A 20 -9.02 7.93 -1.69
N LEU A 21 -9.05 6.62 -1.94
CA LEU A 21 -8.25 5.99 -2.97
C LEU A 21 -8.69 6.47 -4.36
N SER A 22 -7.72 6.67 -5.25
CA SER A 22 -8.01 6.95 -6.66
C SER A 22 -8.38 5.68 -7.40
N ALA A 23 -9.02 5.78 -8.57
CA ALA A 23 -9.40 4.63 -9.39
C ALA A 23 -8.20 3.72 -9.73
N SER A 24 -7.01 4.30 -9.93
CA SER A 24 -5.78 3.56 -10.15
C SER A 24 -5.34 2.74 -8.94
N ASP A 25 -5.61 3.23 -7.73
CA ASP A 25 -5.27 2.53 -6.49
C ASP A 25 -6.18 1.30 -6.30
N TYR A 26 -7.48 1.40 -6.64
CA TYR A 26 -8.38 0.25 -6.62
C TYR A 26 -7.99 -0.82 -7.64
N GLN A 27 -7.53 -0.44 -8.85
CA GLN A 27 -7.02 -1.41 -9.82
C GLN A 27 -5.81 -2.18 -9.29
N LEU A 28 -4.96 -1.50 -8.51
CA LEU A 28 -3.81 -2.13 -7.85
C LEU A 28 -4.23 -3.15 -6.80
N ILE A 29 -5.23 -2.80 -5.99
CA ILE A 29 -5.79 -3.69 -4.98
C ILE A 29 -6.43 -4.92 -5.64
N GLU A 30 -7.13 -4.73 -6.76
CA GLU A 30 -7.73 -5.83 -7.52
C GLU A 30 -6.66 -6.78 -8.07
N ASP A 31 -5.55 -6.25 -8.58
CA ASP A 31 -4.44 -7.06 -9.09
C ASP A 31 -3.80 -7.89 -7.97
N TRP A 32 -3.59 -7.32 -6.78
CA TRP A 32 -3.09 -8.07 -5.62
C TRP A 32 -4.07 -9.15 -5.14
N GLU A 33 -5.37 -8.86 -5.14
CA GLU A 33 -6.40 -9.84 -4.80
C GLU A 33 -6.41 -11.02 -5.80
N LYS A 34 -6.34 -10.71 -7.10
CA LYS A 34 -6.24 -11.71 -8.19
C LYS A 34 -4.99 -12.58 -8.07
N ARG A 35 -3.87 -11.99 -7.64
CA ARG A 35 -2.61 -12.69 -7.32
C ARG A 35 -2.65 -13.47 -6.00
N LYS A 36 -3.79 -13.48 -5.29
CA LYS A 36 -3.97 -14.14 -3.99
C LYS A 36 -3.01 -13.62 -2.92
N VAL A 37 -2.60 -12.36 -3.00
CA VAL A 37 -1.71 -11.77 -2.01
C VAL A 37 -2.49 -11.52 -0.72
N PRO A 38 -2.02 -12.00 0.44
CA PRO A 38 -2.71 -11.80 1.70
C PRO A 38 -2.79 -10.31 2.06
N VAL A 39 -3.95 -9.88 2.56
CA VAL A 39 -4.24 -8.48 2.88
C VAL A 39 -3.26 -7.92 3.93
N GLU A 40 -2.83 -8.75 4.87
CA GLU A 40 -1.86 -8.39 5.91
C GLU A 40 -0.49 -8.06 5.30
N LEU A 41 -0.07 -8.82 4.28
CA LEU A 41 1.20 -8.58 3.59
C LEU A 41 1.14 -7.28 2.80
N VAL A 42 0.03 -7.02 2.10
CA VAL A 42 -0.19 -5.74 1.41
C VAL A 42 -0.17 -4.57 2.41
N CYS A 43 -0.92 -4.64 3.51
CA CYS A 43 -0.93 -3.58 4.53
C CYS A 43 0.46 -3.33 5.11
N ARG A 44 1.19 -4.39 5.46
CA ARG A 44 2.55 -4.29 5.99
C ARG A 44 3.51 -3.63 4.99
N SER A 45 3.46 -4.03 3.73
CA SER A 45 4.31 -3.45 2.70
C SER A 45 3.96 -1.98 2.43
N ILE A 46 2.68 -1.62 2.47
CA ILE A 46 2.20 -0.24 2.36
C ILE A 46 2.74 0.60 3.53
N GLU A 47 2.63 0.11 4.76
CA GLU A 47 3.14 0.78 5.98
C GLU A 47 4.64 1.00 5.92
N SER A 48 5.39 -0.06 5.60
CA SER A 48 6.85 -0.05 5.42
C SER A 48 7.28 0.95 4.34
N GLY A 49 6.62 0.93 3.18
CA GLY A 49 6.89 1.86 2.09
C GLY A 49 6.52 3.30 2.43
N TYR A 50 5.42 3.50 3.15
CA TYR A 50 4.98 4.81 3.59
C TYR A 50 5.99 5.43 4.55
N PHE A 51 6.43 4.70 5.56
CA PHE A 51 7.41 5.18 6.53
C PHE A 51 8.77 5.48 5.87
N LYS A 52 9.19 4.66 4.89
CA LYS A 52 10.38 4.92 4.09
C LYS A 52 10.29 6.19 3.26
N LEU A 53 9.15 6.47 2.64
CA LEU A 53 8.94 7.69 1.84
C LEU A 53 8.75 8.92 2.72
N GLU A 54 8.05 8.79 3.84
CA GLU A 54 7.88 9.83 4.84
C GLU A 54 9.23 10.27 5.41
N GLY A 55 10.06 9.31 5.86
CA GLY A 55 11.39 9.60 6.40
C GLY A 55 12.38 10.18 5.38
N GLN A 56 12.23 9.85 4.09
CA GLN A 56 13.02 10.45 3.00
C GLN A 56 12.57 11.87 2.66
N SER A 57 11.30 12.19 2.89
CA SER A 57 10.72 13.49 2.61
C SER A 57 11.03 14.44 3.76
N ARG A 58 12.25 15.00 3.76
CA ARG A 58 12.77 16.00 4.73
C ARG A 58 11.94 17.30 4.81
N GLY A 59 10.71 17.23 5.31
CA GLY A 59 9.82 18.36 5.53
C GLY A 59 8.84 18.70 4.40
N ARG A 60 8.78 17.94 3.30
CA ARG A 60 7.68 18.04 2.32
C ARG A 60 6.78 16.83 2.47
N CYS A 61 5.71 16.96 3.24
CA CYS A 61 4.60 16.00 3.23
C CYS A 61 3.88 16.11 1.88
N GLY A 62 4.51 15.62 0.82
CA GLY A 62 3.92 15.51 -0.50
C GLY A 62 3.04 14.28 -0.50
N ASN A 63 1.73 14.46 -0.70
CA ASN A 63 0.72 13.41 -0.81
C ASN A 63 1.27 12.08 -1.36
N ILE A 64 1.59 11.14 -0.47
CA ILE A 64 2.07 9.81 -0.85
C ILE A 64 0.87 9.04 -1.40
N SER A 65 0.95 8.66 -2.67
CA SER A 65 -0.10 7.89 -3.36
C SER A 65 0.24 6.40 -3.35
N LEU A 66 -0.78 5.53 -3.39
CA LEU A 66 -0.59 4.08 -3.44
C LEU A 66 0.19 3.65 -4.70
N THR A 67 0.01 4.36 -5.82
CA THR A 67 0.86 4.20 -7.02
C THR A 67 2.36 4.38 -6.77
N GLN A 68 2.79 5.26 -5.84
CA GLN A 68 4.21 5.39 -5.49
C GLN A 68 4.68 4.22 -4.62
N LEU A 69 3.79 3.74 -3.75
CA LEU A 69 4.05 2.59 -2.89
C LEU A 69 4.04 1.28 -3.67
N LYS A 70 3.38 1.20 -4.84
CA LYS A 70 3.32 0.02 -5.71
C LYS A 70 4.67 -0.66 -5.87
N VAL A 71 5.71 0.10 -6.22
CA VAL A 71 7.04 -0.45 -6.49
C VAL A 71 7.57 -1.13 -5.24
N ILE A 72 7.48 -0.47 -4.09
CA ILE A 72 7.95 -1.00 -2.80
C ILE A 72 7.13 -2.24 -2.39
N VAL A 73 5.81 -2.18 -2.58
CA VAL A 73 4.91 -3.28 -2.24
C VAL A 73 5.15 -4.50 -3.11
N GLU A 74 5.32 -4.31 -4.43
CA GLU A 74 5.65 -5.42 -5.34
C GLU A 74 7.04 -6.00 -5.05
N GLU A 75 8.03 -5.16 -4.71
CA GLU A 75 9.34 -5.65 -4.28
C GLU A 75 9.25 -6.48 -2.98
N GLU A 76 8.48 -6.04 -1.98
CA GLU A 76 8.27 -6.82 -0.75
C GLU A 76 7.49 -8.11 -1.00
N ILE A 77 6.45 -8.08 -1.85
CA ILE A 77 5.72 -9.28 -2.25
C ILE A 77 6.69 -10.27 -2.90
N GLN A 78 7.48 -9.82 -3.88
CA GLN A 78 8.40 -10.69 -4.60
C GLN A 78 9.52 -11.24 -3.70
N ALA A 79 10.04 -10.42 -2.77
CA ALA A 79 11.04 -10.84 -1.79
C ALA A 79 10.47 -11.80 -0.73
N GLY A 80 9.22 -11.60 -0.30
CA GLY A 80 8.51 -12.48 0.62
C GLY A 80 8.20 -13.84 0.01
N PHE A 81 7.83 -13.88 -1.27
CA PHE A 81 7.58 -15.12 -2.01
C PHE A 81 8.84 -15.95 -2.25
N HIS A 82 10.03 -15.35 -2.41
CA HIS A 82 11.28 -16.08 -2.61
C HIS A 82 11.83 -16.70 -1.32
N ARG A 83 11.30 -16.35 -0.15
CA ARG A 83 11.83 -16.82 1.15
C ARG A 83 11.14 -18.09 1.68
N ASN A 84 10.39 -18.80 0.85
CA ASN A 84 9.71 -20.05 1.19
C ASN A 84 10.30 -21.27 0.49
#